data_AF-A0A4W5R1Q3-F1
#
_entry.id   AF-A0A4W5R1Q3-F1
#
_cell.length_a   1.000
_cell.length_b   1.000
_cell.length_c   1.000
_cell.angle_alpha   90.00
_cell.angle_beta   90.00
_cell.angle_gamma   90.00
#
_symmetry.space_group_name_H-M   'P 1'
#
loop_
_entity.id
_entity.type
_entity.pdbx_description
1 polymer ?
#
loop_
_entity_poly.entity_id
_entity_poly.type
_entity_poly.pdbx_seq_one_letter_code
_entity_poly.pdbx_strand_id
1 'polypeptide(L)'
;APHVLQYVMPCLSVANSVCVCVPKTELNLLWAAHQVHHSSEYYNLSTALRQSLTQQFSSWVFYLPIALAVPPSVFAVHIQFNLLYQFWIHTEVIRDMGPLEWVLNTPSHHRVHHGRNEYCIDKNYGGALIIWDRLFGTFAPEGDKVVYGLVHKINTFEILHIQFHYYKYLWRRFNRYKKIFNKLGVLWKGPSWKPGKPRLGDHAEVPEVLPHSK
;
A
#
# COMPACT_ATOMS: atom_id res chain seq x y z
N ALA A 1 -19.68 -2.43 29.46
CA ALA A 1 -18.44 -2.64 28.68
C ALA A 1 -17.90 -1.33 28.06
N PRO A 2 -17.55 -0.29 28.85
CA PRO A 2 -16.94 0.95 28.34
C PRO A 2 -15.43 0.84 28.07
N HIS A 3 -14.75 -0.12 28.70
CA HIS A 3 -13.28 -0.24 28.62
C HIS A 3 -12.77 -0.70 27.25
N VAL A 4 -13.55 -1.46 26.46
CA VAL A 4 -13.10 -1.93 25.14
C VAL A 4 -13.03 -0.78 24.13
N LEU A 5 -14.03 0.10 24.12
CA LEU A 5 -14.08 1.26 23.20
C LEU A 5 -12.94 2.25 23.45
N GLN A 6 -12.49 2.39 24.71
CA GLN A 6 -11.38 3.26 25.08
C GLN A 6 -10.05 2.86 24.43
N TYR A 7 -9.87 1.57 24.10
CA TYR A 7 -8.67 1.08 23.41
C TYR A 7 -8.86 0.95 21.90
N VAL A 8 -10.07 0.71 21.41
CA VAL A 8 -10.34 0.46 19.98
C VAL A 8 -10.04 1.68 19.11
N MET A 9 -10.47 2.89 19.52
CA MET A 9 -10.23 4.11 18.72
C MET A 9 -8.75 4.53 18.67
N PRO A 10 -7.99 4.52 19.78
CA PRO A 10 -6.54 4.74 19.73
C PRO A 10 -5.77 3.64 18.98
N CYS A 11 -6.18 2.37 19.07
CA CYS A 11 -5.56 1.28 18.31
C CYS A 11 -5.80 1.41 16.79
N LEU A 12 -7.01 1.81 16.39
CA LEU A 12 -7.34 2.13 14.99
C LEU A 12 -6.50 3.30 14.46
N SER A 13 -6.18 4.27 15.32
CA SER A 13 -5.26 5.36 15.00
C SER A 13 -3.84 4.82 14.83
N VAL A 14 -3.25 4.20 15.86
CA VAL A 14 -1.82 3.81 15.89
C VAL A 14 -1.45 2.74 14.85
N ALA A 15 -2.26 1.69 14.67
CA ALA A 15 -1.96 0.65 13.68
C ALA A 15 -2.09 1.15 12.22
N ASN A 16 -2.98 2.12 11.96
CA ASN A 16 -3.07 2.77 10.66
C ASN A 16 -2.00 3.86 10.47
N SER A 17 -1.59 4.58 11.53
CA SER A 17 -0.55 5.62 11.48
C SER A 17 0.83 5.06 11.16
N VAL A 18 1.17 3.89 11.69
CA VAL A 18 2.49 3.28 11.47
C VAL A 18 2.70 2.90 9.99
N CYS A 19 1.61 2.58 9.27
CA CYS A 19 1.64 2.30 7.84
C CYS A 19 1.88 3.56 6.98
N VAL A 20 1.71 4.77 7.54
CA VAL A 20 1.88 6.06 6.84
C VAL A 20 3.30 6.62 6.98
N CYS A 21 3.98 6.40 8.12
CA CYS A 21 5.35 6.86 8.32
C CYS A 21 6.39 6.11 7.46
N VAL A 22 6.08 4.88 7.07
CA VAL A 22 6.87 4.08 6.12
C VAL A 22 5.88 3.37 5.19
N PRO A 23 5.45 4.02 4.10
CA PRO A 23 4.47 3.43 3.22
C PRO A 23 4.98 2.12 2.64
N LYS A 24 4.11 1.11 2.58
CA LYS A 24 4.44 -0.20 2.01
C LYS A 24 4.95 -0.10 0.57
N THR A 25 4.55 0.93 -0.16
CA THR A 25 4.97 1.16 -1.55
C THR A 25 6.35 1.83 -1.66
N GLU A 26 6.84 2.47 -0.60
CA GLU A 26 8.07 3.27 -0.65
C GLU A 26 9.35 2.49 -0.34
N LEU A 27 9.23 1.31 0.29
CA LEU A 27 10.36 0.42 0.54
C LEU A 27 10.26 -0.79 -0.37
N ASN A 28 11.30 -1.05 -1.17
CA ASN A 28 11.36 -2.20 -2.07
C ASN A 28 10.99 -3.54 -1.40
N LEU A 29 11.42 -3.78 -0.15
CA LEU A 29 11.07 -5.00 0.58
C LEU A 29 9.59 -5.08 0.98
N LEU A 30 9.00 -3.97 1.43
CA LEU A 30 7.57 -3.94 1.78
C LEU A 30 6.71 -3.98 0.51
N TRP A 31 7.17 -3.35 -0.56
CA TRP A 31 6.51 -3.40 -1.86
C TRP A 31 6.57 -4.82 -2.42
N ALA A 32 7.68 -5.54 -2.27
CA ALA A 32 7.74 -6.95 -2.65
C ALA A 32 6.65 -7.80 -1.96
N ALA A 33 6.35 -7.47 -0.69
CA ALA A 33 5.32 -8.14 0.10
C ALA A 33 3.90 -7.60 -0.14
N HIS A 34 3.74 -6.56 -0.95
CA HIS A 34 2.45 -5.89 -1.14
C HIS A 34 2.01 -5.79 -2.60
N GLN A 35 2.93 -5.76 -3.57
CA GLN A 35 2.64 -5.56 -4.98
C GLN A 35 1.66 -6.59 -5.57
N VAL A 36 1.60 -7.80 -5.01
CA VAL A 36 0.61 -8.81 -5.39
C VAL A 36 -0.80 -8.26 -5.26
N HIS A 37 -1.08 -7.48 -4.22
CA HIS A 37 -2.35 -6.79 -4.00
C HIS A 37 -2.68 -5.78 -5.09
N HIS A 38 -1.68 -5.01 -5.54
CA HIS A 38 -1.81 -4.04 -6.63
C HIS A 38 -1.74 -4.66 -8.02
N SER A 39 -1.56 -5.98 -8.15
CA SER A 39 -1.34 -6.62 -9.46
C SER A 39 -2.60 -6.76 -10.31
N SER A 40 -3.79 -6.56 -9.74
CA SER A 40 -5.05 -6.68 -10.48
C SER A 40 -5.26 -5.48 -11.40
N GLU A 41 -5.52 -5.73 -12.69
CA GLU A 41 -5.93 -4.70 -13.65
C GLU A 41 -7.43 -4.37 -13.57
N TYR A 42 -8.20 -5.17 -12.82
CA TYR A 42 -9.59 -4.92 -12.50
C TYR A 42 -9.74 -4.55 -11.02
N TYR A 43 -10.60 -3.59 -10.71
CA TYR A 43 -10.78 -3.11 -9.34
C TYR A 43 -12.18 -3.41 -8.82
N ASN A 44 -12.27 -4.40 -7.94
CA ASN A 44 -13.50 -4.81 -7.28
C ASN A 44 -13.17 -5.48 -5.94
N LEU A 45 -14.18 -5.97 -5.22
CA LEU A 45 -14.01 -6.55 -3.89
C LEU A 45 -13.03 -7.74 -3.86
N SER A 46 -12.85 -8.47 -4.96
CA SER A 46 -11.87 -9.57 -5.03
C SER A 46 -10.42 -9.06 -4.98
N THR A 47 -10.15 -7.81 -5.34
CA THR A 47 -8.84 -7.15 -5.18
C THR A 47 -8.42 -7.14 -3.71
N ALA A 48 -9.36 -6.98 -2.78
CA ALA A 48 -9.10 -7.06 -1.35
C ALA A 48 -8.55 -8.44 -0.91
N LEU A 49 -8.99 -9.51 -1.58
CA LEU A 49 -8.59 -10.89 -1.25
C LEU A 49 -7.24 -11.28 -1.86
N ARG A 50 -6.74 -10.50 -2.81
CA ARG A 50 -5.45 -10.73 -3.46
C ARG A 50 -4.33 -10.28 -2.53
N GLN A 51 -3.85 -11.18 -1.68
CA GLN A 51 -2.79 -10.89 -0.70
C GLN A 51 -1.50 -11.65 -1.05
N SER A 52 -0.35 -11.09 -0.68
CA SER A 52 0.92 -11.81 -0.78
C SER A 52 1.10 -12.77 0.39
N LEU A 53 1.75 -13.92 0.12
CA LEU A 53 2.14 -14.87 1.17
C LEU A 53 3.11 -14.24 2.18
N THR A 54 3.93 -13.27 1.73
CA THR A 54 4.95 -12.63 2.56
C THR A 54 4.42 -11.41 3.32
N GLN A 55 3.20 -10.94 3.03
CA GLN A 55 2.62 -9.75 3.63
C GLN A 55 2.50 -9.85 5.16
N GLN A 56 2.08 -11.01 5.66
CA GLN A 56 1.94 -11.24 7.11
C GLN A 56 3.30 -11.16 7.83
N PHE A 57 4.36 -11.66 7.19
CA PHE A 57 5.73 -11.60 7.71
C PHE A 57 6.36 -10.20 7.63
N SER A 58 5.79 -9.27 6.86
CA SER A 58 6.20 -7.87 6.89
C SER A 58 5.43 -7.03 7.92
N SER A 59 4.23 -7.49 8.32
CA SER A 59 3.32 -6.67 9.13
C SER A 59 3.59 -6.75 10.64
N TRP A 60 4.23 -7.82 11.12
CA TRP A 60 4.49 -8.00 12.56
C TRP A 60 5.37 -6.89 13.15
N VAL A 61 6.28 -6.29 12.37
CA VAL A 61 7.15 -5.19 12.83
C VAL A 61 6.32 -3.98 13.28
N PHE A 62 5.17 -3.77 12.66
CA PHE A 62 4.26 -2.67 13.00
C PHE A 62 3.33 -3.02 14.16
N TYR A 63 2.99 -4.30 14.32
CA TYR A 63 2.10 -4.78 15.38
C TYR A 63 2.83 -5.14 16.67
N LEU A 64 4.10 -5.51 16.63
CA LEU A 64 4.87 -5.92 17.82
C LEU A 64 4.93 -4.82 18.89
N PRO A 65 5.20 -3.53 18.57
CA PRO A 65 5.16 -2.48 19.57
C PRO A 65 3.77 -2.30 20.19
N ILE A 66 2.71 -2.46 19.38
CA ILE A 66 1.33 -2.33 19.83
C ILE A 66 0.95 -3.49 20.75
N ALA A 67 1.42 -4.71 20.47
CA ALA A 67 1.18 -5.90 21.26
C ALA A 67 1.71 -5.80 22.70
N LEU A 68 2.68 -4.91 22.97
CA LEU A 68 3.19 -4.64 24.32
C LEU A 68 2.24 -3.76 25.16
N ALA A 69 1.35 -3.01 24.51
CA ALA A 69 0.47 -2.05 25.17
C ALA A 69 -1.02 -2.44 25.10
N VAL A 70 -1.40 -3.35 24.20
CA VAL A 70 -2.79 -3.68 23.89
C VAL A 70 -3.09 -5.14 24.24
N PRO A 71 -4.15 -5.43 25.01
CA PRO A 71 -4.54 -6.80 25.31
C PRO A 71 -4.79 -7.63 24.04
N PRO A 72 -4.39 -8.92 23.99
CA PRO A 72 -4.56 -9.76 22.80
C PRO A 72 -5.99 -9.85 22.27
N SER A 73 -7.00 -9.81 23.15
CA SER A 73 -8.42 -9.82 22.75
C SER A 73 -8.83 -8.55 22.01
N VAL A 74 -8.37 -7.38 22.46
CA VAL A 74 -8.61 -6.08 21.78
C VAL A 74 -7.90 -6.06 20.44
N PHE A 75 -6.67 -6.58 20.40
CA PHE A 75 -5.89 -6.69 19.18
C PHE A 75 -6.57 -7.59 18.14
N ALA A 76 -7.08 -8.75 18.56
CA ALA A 76 -7.84 -9.65 17.68
C ALA A 76 -9.06 -8.95 17.08
N VAL A 77 -9.86 -8.26 17.91
CA VAL A 77 -11.02 -7.50 17.45
C VAL A 77 -10.61 -6.39 16.46
N HIS A 78 -9.53 -5.66 16.76
CA HIS A 78 -9.02 -4.61 15.88
C HIS A 78 -8.64 -5.13 14.49
N ILE A 79 -7.93 -6.26 14.41
CA ILE A 79 -7.56 -6.87 13.12
C ILE A 79 -8.82 -7.20 12.30
N GLN A 80 -9.86 -7.75 12.93
CA GLN A 80 -11.09 -8.10 12.22
C GLN A 80 -11.80 -6.85 11.68
N PHE A 81 -11.91 -5.78 12.48
CA PHE A 81 -12.48 -4.52 12.01
C PHE A 81 -11.64 -3.87 10.91
N ASN A 82 -10.32 -3.91 11.02
CA ASN A 82 -9.42 -3.41 9.98
C ASN A 82 -9.62 -4.19 8.68
N LEU A 83 -9.69 -5.53 8.75
CA LEU A 83 -9.93 -6.39 7.59
C LEU A 83 -11.28 -6.09 6.92
N LEU A 84 -12.35 -5.95 7.71
CA LEU A 84 -13.66 -5.58 7.18
C LEU A 84 -13.63 -4.20 6.52
N TYR A 85 -12.97 -3.23 7.16
CA TYR A 85 -12.84 -1.87 6.63
C TYR A 85 -12.05 -1.86 5.31
N GLN A 86 -10.90 -2.53 5.28
CA GLN A 86 -10.08 -2.64 4.09
C GLN A 86 -10.81 -3.37 2.97
N PHE A 87 -11.68 -4.34 3.26
CA PHE A 87 -12.41 -5.07 2.23
C PHE A 87 -13.36 -4.17 1.42
N TRP A 88 -14.26 -3.43 2.09
CA TRP A 88 -15.35 -2.75 1.40
C TRP A 88 -14.92 -1.54 0.56
N ILE A 89 -13.77 -0.92 0.87
CA ILE A 89 -13.23 0.21 0.10
C ILE A 89 -12.72 -0.20 -1.30
N HIS A 90 -12.65 -1.49 -1.61
CA HIS A 90 -12.30 -2.00 -2.94
C HIS A 90 -13.49 -2.06 -3.90
N THR A 91 -14.01 -0.90 -4.27
CA THR A 91 -15.11 -0.81 -5.24
C THR A 91 -15.03 0.43 -6.10
N GLU A 92 -15.51 0.35 -7.34
CA GLU A 92 -15.74 1.50 -8.22
C GLU A 92 -17.16 2.09 -8.07
N VAL A 93 -18.06 1.40 -7.35
CA VAL A 93 -19.48 1.76 -7.26
C VAL A 93 -19.71 3.04 -6.47
N ILE A 94 -19.01 3.22 -5.36
CA ILE A 94 -19.16 4.39 -4.48
C ILE A 94 -18.15 5.44 -4.95
N ARG A 95 -18.65 6.58 -5.45
CA ARG A 95 -17.81 7.62 -6.06
C ARG A 95 -17.50 8.79 -5.14
N ASP A 96 -18.40 9.09 -4.21
CA ASP A 96 -18.29 10.22 -3.28
C ASP A 96 -18.94 9.83 -1.94
N MET A 97 -18.33 10.26 -0.85
CA MET A 97 -18.85 10.12 0.52
C MET A 97 -18.93 11.46 1.27
N GLY A 98 -18.79 12.57 0.54
CA GLY A 98 -18.94 13.93 1.06
C GLY A 98 -17.97 14.22 2.21
N PRO A 99 -18.45 14.81 3.33
CA PRO A 99 -17.57 15.24 4.42
C PRO A 99 -16.74 14.12 5.07
N LEU A 100 -17.14 12.86 4.94
CA LEU A 100 -16.37 11.73 5.50
C LEU A 100 -14.99 11.59 4.83
N GLU A 101 -14.84 12.06 3.59
CA GLU A 101 -13.59 12.02 2.83
C GLU A 101 -12.48 12.90 3.42
N TRP A 102 -12.79 13.78 4.37
CA TRP A 102 -11.77 14.55 5.07
C TRP A 102 -11.00 13.71 6.09
N VAL A 103 -11.61 12.66 6.62
CA VAL A 103 -11.06 11.87 7.74
C VAL A 103 -10.84 10.41 7.37
N LEU A 104 -11.77 9.80 6.63
CA LEU A 104 -11.78 8.39 6.30
C LEU A 104 -11.15 8.10 4.94
N ASN A 105 -10.45 6.96 4.83
CA ASN A 105 -10.09 6.41 3.53
C ASN A 105 -11.37 5.84 2.89
N THR A 106 -11.76 6.39 1.74
CA THR A 106 -13.00 6.02 1.05
C THR A 106 -12.67 5.21 -0.20
N PRO A 107 -13.67 4.59 -0.85
CA PRO A 107 -13.43 3.90 -2.11
C PRO A 107 -12.75 4.77 -3.17
N SER A 108 -13.06 6.08 -3.21
CA SER A 108 -12.39 7.07 -4.07
C SER A 108 -10.89 7.19 -3.78
N HIS A 109 -10.53 7.41 -2.52
CA HIS A 109 -9.12 7.50 -2.12
C HIS A 109 -8.36 6.20 -2.36
N HIS A 110 -8.98 5.06 -2.09
CA HIS A 110 -8.35 3.75 -2.25
C HIS A 110 -8.19 3.36 -3.73
N ARG A 111 -9.08 3.81 -4.63
CA ARG A 111 -8.86 3.71 -6.07
C ARG A 111 -7.58 4.42 -6.48
N VAL A 112 -7.35 5.65 -6.01
CA VAL A 112 -6.11 6.39 -6.29
C VAL A 112 -4.89 5.62 -5.78
N HIS A 113 -4.95 5.07 -4.56
CA HIS A 113 -3.88 4.22 -4.02
C HIS A 113 -3.54 3.01 -4.91
N HIS A 114 -4.56 2.38 -5.50
CA HIS A 114 -4.39 1.26 -6.42
C HIS A 114 -4.07 1.67 -7.86
N GLY A 115 -4.13 2.96 -8.17
CA GLY A 115 -3.89 3.50 -9.48
C GLY A 115 -2.42 3.48 -9.86
N ARG A 116 -2.17 3.29 -11.17
CA ARG A 116 -0.84 3.44 -11.76
C ARG A 116 -0.72 4.65 -12.70
N ASN A 117 -1.73 5.52 -12.75
CA ASN A 117 -1.60 6.84 -13.36
C ASN A 117 -0.49 7.62 -12.62
N GLU A 118 0.18 8.56 -13.30
CA GLU A 118 1.27 9.32 -12.69
C GLU A 118 0.84 10.02 -11.39
N TYR A 119 -0.35 10.63 -11.37
CA TYR A 119 -0.88 11.33 -10.19
C TYR A 119 -1.23 10.40 -9.03
N CYS A 120 -1.40 9.09 -9.28
CA CYS A 120 -1.71 8.07 -8.29
C CYS A 120 -0.46 7.53 -7.59
N ILE A 121 0.72 7.68 -8.20
CA ILE A 121 1.95 7.08 -7.68
C ILE A 121 2.31 7.73 -6.35
N ASP A 122 2.54 6.87 -5.35
CA ASP A 122 2.96 7.29 -4.02
C ASP A 122 1.96 8.24 -3.34
N LYS A 123 0.67 7.90 -3.45
CA LYS A 123 -0.46 8.62 -2.82
C LYS A 123 -1.36 7.72 -1.97
N ASN A 124 -2.06 8.35 -1.04
CA ASN A 124 -3.16 7.78 -0.25
C ASN A 124 -2.82 6.46 0.47
N TYR A 125 -1.83 6.50 1.35
CA TYR A 125 -1.31 5.34 2.09
C TYR A 125 -2.15 4.93 3.31
N GLY A 126 -3.00 5.83 3.82
CA GLY A 126 -3.78 5.61 5.03
C GLY A 126 -4.75 4.45 4.87
N GLY A 127 -4.67 3.46 5.76
CA GLY A 127 -5.57 2.29 5.73
C GLY A 127 -7.03 2.70 5.92
N ALA A 128 -7.40 3.12 7.14
CA ALA A 128 -8.76 3.60 7.42
C ALA A 128 -8.90 5.12 7.52
N LEU A 129 -7.80 5.83 7.77
CA LEU A 129 -7.81 7.26 8.04
C LEU A 129 -6.95 7.99 7.00
N ILE A 130 -7.59 8.77 6.13
CA ILE A 130 -6.92 9.57 5.10
C ILE A 130 -6.33 10.86 5.67
N ILE A 131 -6.71 11.24 6.90
CA ILE A 131 -6.18 12.43 7.57
C ILE A 131 -4.66 12.42 7.63
N TRP A 132 -4.04 11.23 7.76
CA TRP A 132 -2.60 11.11 7.79
C TRP A 132 -1.96 11.52 6.46
N ASP A 133 -2.53 11.11 5.32
CA ASP A 133 -2.04 11.54 4.01
C ASP A 133 -2.15 13.05 3.81
N ARG A 134 -3.20 13.67 4.37
CA ARG A 134 -3.36 15.12 4.34
C ARG A 134 -2.28 15.81 5.19
N LEU A 135 -2.00 15.29 6.38
CA LEU A 135 -0.98 15.83 7.28
C LEU A 135 0.44 15.68 6.73
N PHE A 136 0.73 14.56 6.06
CA PHE A 136 2.06 14.26 5.52
C PHE A 136 2.24 14.62 4.03
N GLY A 137 1.22 15.20 3.38
CA GLY A 137 1.31 15.67 2.00
C GLY A 137 1.28 14.57 0.93
N THR A 138 0.83 13.36 1.27
CA THR A 138 0.69 12.22 0.36
C THR A 138 -0.75 12.05 -0.15
N PHE A 139 -1.66 12.93 0.24
CA PHE A 139 -3.04 12.91 -0.25
C PHE A 139 -3.14 13.33 -1.72
N ALA A 140 -3.94 12.60 -2.50
CA ALA A 140 -4.43 13.01 -3.80
C ALA A 140 -5.91 12.64 -3.96
N PRO A 141 -6.78 13.57 -4.40
CA PRO A 141 -8.15 13.24 -4.75
C PRO A 141 -8.19 12.41 -6.04
N GLU A 142 -9.25 11.63 -6.24
CA GLU A 142 -9.50 10.97 -7.52
C GLU A 142 -9.81 12.02 -8.59
N GLY A 143 -9.04 12.02 -9.67
CA GLY A 143 -9.17 12.95 -10.79
C GLY A 143 -9.61 12.21 -12.06
N ASP A 144 -8.65 12.02 -12.98
CA ASP A 144 -8.87 11.24 -14.20
C ASP A 144 -9.19 9.77 -13.90
N LYS A 145 -9.81 9.09 -14.89
CA LYS A 145 -10.11 7.67 -14.79
C LYS A 145 -8.87 6.88 -14.35
N VAL A 146 -8.98 6.24 -13.20
CA VAL A 146 -7.91 5.43 -12.64
C VAL A 146 -7.71 4.17 -13.48
N VAL A 147 -6.45 3.89 -13.80
CA VAL A 147 -6.02 2.64 -14.42
C VAL A 147 -5.27 1.83 -13.39
N TYR A 148 -5.66 0.57 -13.22
CA TYR A 148 -5.13 -0.33 -12.20
C TYR A 148 -4.04 -1.25 -12.72
N GLY A 149 -3.48 -2.04 -11.81
CA GLY A 149 -2.39 -2.97 -12.07
C GLY A 149 -1.03 -2.37 -11.75
N LEU A 150 0.03 -3.14 -11.95
CA LEU A 150 1.39 -2.66 -11.76
C LEU A 150 1.82 -1.74 -12.90
N VAL A 151 2.70 -0.79 -12.56
CA VAL A 151 3.42 0.04 -13.55
C VAL A 151 4.10 -0.85 -14.61
N HIS A 152 4.77 -1.91 -14.16
CA HIS A 152 5.32 -2.95 -15.03
C HIS A 152 4.46 -4.22 -14.93
N LYS A 153 3.68 -4.52 -15.97
CA LYS A 153 2.75 -5.65 -16.00
C LYS A 153 3.48 -7.00 -15.92
N ILE A 154 2.92 -7.94 -15.16
CA ILE A 154 3.47 -9.30 -14.96
C ILE A 154 2.97 -10.28 -16.05
N ASN A 155 1.84 -10.00 -16.71
CA ASN A 155 1.29 -10.76 -17.85
C ASN A 155 1.30 -12.31 -17.69
N THR A 156 1.04 -12.82 -16.49
CA THR A 156 0.92 -14.26 -16.21
C THR A 156 -0.05 -14.52 -15.06
N PHE A 157 -0.61 -15.74 -15.02
CA PHE A 157 -1.44 -16.25 -13.92
C PHE A 157 -0.70 -17.22 -13.00
N GLU A 158 0.57 -17.49 -13.27
CA GLU A 158 1.40 -18.40 -12.47
C GLU A 158 1.59 -17.85 -11.05
N ILE A 159 0.94 -18.50 -10.06
CA ILE A 159 0.86 -18.02 -8.68
C ILE A 159 2.25 -17.82 -8.08
N LEU A 160 3.14 -18.80 -8.23
CA LEU A 160 4.51 -18.71 -7.70
C LEU A 160 5.29 -17.57 -8.37
N HIS A 161 5.07 -17.32 -9.65
CA HIS A 161 5.72 -16.21 -10.33
C HIS A 161 5.23 -14.87 -9.77
N ILE A 162 3.92 -14.67 -9.66
CA ILE A 162 3.31 -13.45 -9.10
C ILE A 162 3.86 -13.18 -7.69
N GLN A 163 3.94 -14.21 -6.84
CA GLN A 163 4.42 -14.07 -5.46
C GLN A 163 5.91 -13.74 -5.36
N PHE A 164 6.78 -14.31 -6.22
CA PHE A 164 8.23 -14.30 -5.99
C PHE A 164 9.08 -13.55 -7.03
N HIS A 165 8.55 -13.17 -8.19
CA HIS A 165 9.35 -12.53 -9.24
C HIS A 165 10.01 -11.22 -8.78
N TYR A 166 9.33 -10.41 -7.96
CA TYR A 166 9.88 -9.14 -7.48
C TYR A 166 11.05 -9.36 -6.50
N TYR A 167 10.98 -10.37 -5.64
CA TYR A 167 12.10 -10.76 -4.80
C TYR A 167 13.32 -11.19 -5.62
N LYS A 168 13.10 -11.97 -6.69
CA LYS A 168 14.17 -12.35 -7.64
C LYS A 168 14.75 -11.13 -8.34
N TYR A 169 13.93 -10.14 -8.68
CA TYR A 169 14.37 -8.86 -9.23
C TYR A 169 15.25 -8.08 -8.25
N LEU A 170 14.83 -7.95 -6.98
CA LEU A 170 15.63 -7.29 -5.94
C LEU A 170 16.96 -8.00 -5.69
N TRP A 171 16.95 -9.34 -5.62
CA TRP A 171 18.17 -10.14 -5.46
C TRP A 171 19.19 -9.88 -6.59
N ARG A 172 18.72 -9.87 -7.84
CA ARG A 172 19.55 -9.56 -9.01
C ARG A 172 20.12 -8.13 -8.94
N ARG A 173 19.31 -7.15 -8.53
CA ARG A 173 19.76 -5.76 -8.37
C ARG A 173 20.78 -5.60 -7.24
N PHE A 174 20.52 -6.24 -6.11
CA PHE A 174 21.42 -6.26 -4.95
C PHE A 174 22.80 -6.80 -5.33
N ASN A 175 22.85 -7.90 -6.09
CA ASN A 175 24.11 -8.50 -6.53
C ASN A 175 24.81 -7.72 -7.66
N ARG A 176 24.08 -6.91 -8.43
CA ARG A 176 24.64 -6.05 -9.47
C ARG A 176 25.45 -4.89 -8.92
N TYR A 177 25.03 -4.31 -7.79
CA TYR A 177 25.73 -3.17 -7.21
C TYR A 177 26.95 -3.60 -6.38
N LYS A 178 28.09 -2.96 -6.63
CA LYS A 178 29.33 -3.25 -5.91
C LYS A 178 29.39 -2.56 -4.54
N LYS A 179 28.95 -1.31 -4.44
CA LYS A 179 29.01 -0.50 -3.21
C LYS A 179 27.93 -0.94 -2.21
N ILE A 180 28.29 -1.14 -0.94
CA ILE A 180 27.37 -1.57 0.12
C ILE A 180 26.18 -0.62 0.30
N PHE A 181 26.41 0.70 0.22
CA PHE A 181 25.34 1.69 0.27
C PHE A 181 24.29 1.51 -0.84
N ASN A 182 24.73 1.13 -2.05
CA ASN A 182 23.82 0.89 -3.15
C ASN A 182 23.05 -0.42 -2.99
N LYS A 183 23.70 -1.44 -2.39
CA LYS A 183 23.05 -2.69 -2.02
C LYS A 183 21.94 -2.47 -0.99
N LEU A 184 22.24 -1.73 0.08
CA LEU A 184 21.23 -1.34 1.08
C LEU A 184 20.13 -0.48 0.46
N GLY A 185 20.47 0.41 -0.48
CA GLY A 185 19.48 1.18 -1.23
C GLY A 185 18.45 0.32 -1.99
N VAL A 186 18.83 -0.87 -2.49
CA VAL A 186 17.88 -1.81 -3.12
C VAL A 186 16.83 -2.32 -2.15
N LEU A 187 17.14 -2.39 -0.86
CA LEU A 187 16.21 -2.90 0.16
C LEU A 187 15.33 -1.77 0.74
N TRP A 188 15.94 -0.61 0.99
CA TRP A 188 15.37 0.45 1.82
C TRP A 188 14.91 1.70 1.06
N LYS A 189 15.02 1.71 -0.27
CA LYS A 189 14.54 2.83 -1.11
C LYS A 189 13.40 2.39 -2.01
N GLY A 190 12.81 3.33 -2.74
CA GLY A 190 11.62 3.12 -3.56
C GLY A 190 11.82 2.14 -4.73
N PRO A 191 10.74 1.56 -5.27
CA PRO A 191 10.77 0.65 -6.43
C PRO A 191 11.58 1.20 -7.61
N SER A 192 11.41 2.50 -7.88
CA SER A 192 12.04 3.21 -8.99
C SER A 192 13.43 3.78 -8.66
N TRP A 193 13.91 3.66 -7.42
CA TRP A 193 15.20 4.21 -7.00
C TRP A 193 16.37 3.57 -7.77
N LYS A 194 17.39 4.36 -8.14
CA LYS A 194 18.70 3.91 -8.66
C LYS A 194 19.81 4.79 -8.04
N PRO A 195 21.08 4.34 -8.00
CA PRO A 195 22.18 5.21 -7.55
C PRO A 195 22.20 6.54 -8.30
N GLY A 196 22.21 7.65 -7.55
CA GLY A 196 22.15 9.01 -8.11
C GLY A 196 20.72 9.58 -8.29
N LYS A 197 19.66 8.79 -8.08
CA LYS A 197 18.26 9.25 -8.14
C LYS A 197 17.67 9.54 -6.74
N PRO A 198 16.59 10.35 -6.63
CA PRO A 198 15.88 10.64 -5.38
C PRO A 198 15.38 9.36 -4.70
N ARG A 199 15.15 9.38 -3.38
CA ARG A 199 14.84 8.19 -2.55
C ARG A 199 13.73 7.30 -3.12
N LEU A 200 12.65 7.88 -3.65
CA LEU A 200 11.52 7.12 -4.21
C LEU A 200 11.70 6.74 -5.68
N GLY A 201 12.77 7.22 -6.31
CA GLY A 201 12.95 7.20 -7.74
C GLY A 201 12.52 8.53 -8.37
N ASP A 202 12.39 8.50 -9.68
CA ASP A 202 12.02 9.65 -10.49
C ASP A 202 10.64 9.38 -11.08
N HIS A 203 9.63 10.16 -10.66
CA HIS A 203 8.25 9.96 -11.11
C HIS A 203 8.11 10.24 -12.62
N ALA A 204 9.00 11.05 -13.21
CA ALA A 204 9.03 11.27 -14.65
C ALA A 204 9.45 10.02 -15.45
N GLU A 205 10.00 8.98 -14.80
CA GLU A 205 10.29 7.69 -15.44
C GLU A 205 9.08 6.74 -15.42
N VAL A 206 7.96 7.12 -14.80
CA VAL A 206 6.73 6.32 -14.81
C VAL A 206 6.12 6.38 -16.21
N PRO A 207 5.91 5.23 -16.89
CA PRO A 207 5.29 5.22 -18.22
C PRO A 207 3.92 5.87 -18.20
N GLU A 208 3.67 6.76 -19.17
CA GLU A 208 2.36 7.36 -19.35
C GLU A 208 1.31 6.26 -19.60
N VAL A 209 0.22 6.32 -18.83
CA VAL A 209 -0.87 5.38 -18.99
C VAL A 209 -1.89 6.00 -19.92
N LEU A 210 -1.81 5.64 -21.20
CA LEU A 210 -2.85 6.00 -22.16
C LEU A 210 -4.20 5.43 -21.68
N PRO A 211 -5.29 6.22 -21.70
CA PRO A 211 -6.60 5.65 -21.45
C PRO A 211 -6.87 4.64 -22.56
N HIS A 212 -6.85 3.35 -22.23
CA HIS A 212 -7.28 2.33 -23.20
C HIS A 212 -8.68 2.72 -23.70
N SER A 213 -8.79 2.95 -25.01
CA SER A 213 -10.08 3.08 -25.67
C SER A 213 -10.91 1.85 -25.33
N LYS A 214 -12.17 2.10 -25.00
CA LYS A 214 -13.18 1.11 -24.63
C LYS A 214 -13.15 -0.13 -25.54
#